data_AF-A0A1S1YS19-F1
#
_entry.id   AF-A0A1S1YS19-F1
#
_cell.length_a   1.000
_cell.length_b   1.000
_cell.length_c   1.000
_cell.angle_alpha   90.00
_cell.angle_beta   90.00
_cell.angle_gamma   90.00
#
_symmetry.space_group_name_H-M   'P 1'
#
loop_
_entity.id
_entity.type
_entity.pdbx_description
1 polymer ?
#
loop_
_entity_poly.entity_id
_entity_poly.type
_entity_poly.pdbx_seq_one_letter_code
_entity_poly.pdbx_strand_id
1 'polypeptide(L)'
;MMKTLLIANFLFLCVLLHAQPSIVGTIIDTEKQLPVAYASLGFEGLTHGTISNSDGKFKLPLPEGIDQKAKIQISCIGYETFEISFDQLQQNSTIQLQPSITQLNEVAVFSKNKKGKKPNKIKSKKLGKSSTFLPLFHAYYSIWGENDPNNLGREKGMIYPIKSLGKVNSLNFHISSNNYRLIKFRLKFYTIEKGKPTTLLHQKDILFDLEDSFLGWYQLDLSAYDIILQPSQKKVGVALQWVDSEQQNEGRRFFSISAAIGTSPGYFFKEDVFEKWIIKKGKLNMYVDVLPMDASR
;
A
#
# COMPACT_ATOMS: atom_id res chain seq x y z
N MET A 1 25.39 -46.35 -22.47
CA MET A 1 25.86 -45.83 -21.18
C MET A 1 25.70 -44.32 -21.02
N MET A 2 26.31 -43.49 -21.88
CA MET A 2 26.28 -42.02 -21.72
C MET A 2 24.86 -41.40 -21.75
N LYS A 3 23.97 -41.89 -22.62
CA LYS A 3 22.55 -41.45 -22.68
C LYS A 3 21.77 -41.80 -21.41
N THR A 4 22.01 -42.99 -20.85
CA THR A 4 21.37 -43.45 -19.61
C THR A 4 21.83 -42.63 -18.40
N LEU A 5 23.11 -42.23 -18.37
CA LEU A 5 23.67 -41.37 -17.33
C LEU A 5 23.10 -39.93 -17.39
N LEU A 6 22.94 -39.38 -18.60
CA LEU A 6 22.31 -38.07 -18.83
C LEU A 6 20.84 -38.05 -18.38
N ILE A 7 20.08 -39.10 -18.67
CA ILE A 7 18.68 -39.23 -18.25
C ILE A 7 18.57 -39.36 -16.72
N ALA A 8 19.45 -40.16 -16.09
CA ALA A 8 19.47 -40.30 -14.64
C ALA A 8 19.84 -38.99 -13.93
N ASN A 9 20.79 -38.23 -14.47
CA ASN A 9 21.17 -36.91 -13.93
C ASN A 9 20.04 -35.87 -14.12
N PHE A 10 19.35 -35.89 -15.26
CA PHE A 10 18.17 -35.04 -15.48
C PHE A 10 17.03 -35.37 -14.50
N LEU A 11 16.75 -36.66 -14.27
CA LEU A 11 15.76 -37.11 -13.30
C LEU A 11 16.14 -36.73 -11.86
N PHE A 12 17.42 -36.79 -11.50
CA PHE A 12 17.90 -36.35 -10.18
C PHE A 12 17.76 -34.83 -9.99
N LEU A 13 18.01 -34.04 -11.04
CA LEU A 13 17.81 -32.58 -11.02
C LEU A 13 16.34 -32.19 -10.83
N CYS A 14 15.39 -32.97 -11.38
CA CYS A 14 13.96 -32.72 -11.21
C CYS A 14 13.49 -32.87 -9.76
N VAL A 15 14.14 -33.72 -8.95
CA VAL A 15 13.80 -33.93 -7.53
C VAL A 15 14.22 -32.74 -6.65
N LEU A 16 15.16 -31.91 -7.12
CA LEU A 16 15.64 -30.73 -6.39
C LEU A 16 14.75 -29.48 -6.57
N LEU A 17 13.71 -29.55 -7.41
CA LEU A 17 12.76 -28.46 -7.60
C LEU A 17 11.72 -28.43 -6.47
N HIS A 18 12.11 -27.90 -5.30
CA HIS A 18 11.17 -27.59 -4.23
C HIS A 18 10.42 -26.29 -4.54
N ALA A 19 9.12 -26.38 -4.86
CA ALA A 19 8.25 -25.20 -4.86
C ALA A 19 8.02 -24.76 -3.40
N GLN A 20 8.06 -23.44 -3.14
CA GLN A 20 7.73 -22.92 -1.81
C GLN A 20 6.28 -23.31 -1.46
N PRO A 21 6.04 -23.92 -0.29
CA PRO A 21 4.70 -24.30 0.14
C PRO A 21 3.82 -23.05 0.31
N SER A 22 2.54 -23.17 -0.05
CA SER A 22 1.58 -22.07 0.03
C SER A 22 0.16 -22.57 0.21
N ILE A 23 -0.70 -21.74 0.81
CA ILE A 23 -2.15 -21.96 0.85
C ILE A 23 -2.80 -21.08 -0.21
N VAL A 24 -3.68 -21.68 -1.02
CA VAL A 24 -4.55 -20.96 -1.95
C VAL A 24 -5.97 -20.96 -1.40
N GLY A 25 -6.60 -19.79 -1.43
CA GLY A 25 -7.94 -19.62 -0.88
C GLY A 25 -8.67 -18.42 -1.46
N THR A 26 -9.80 -18.09 -0.84
CA THR A 26 -10.62 -16.94 -1.23
C THR A 26 -11.13 -16.20 0.00
N ILE A 27 -11.33 -14.89 -0.15
CA ILE A 27 -11.87 -14.01 0.87
C ILE A 27 -13.20 -13.46 0.35
N ILE A 28 -14.26 -13.62 1.13
CA ILE A 28 -15.61 -13.17 0.78
C ILE A 28 -16.22 -12.32 1.89
N ASP A 29 -17.17 -11.49 1.51
CA ASP A 29 -17.98 -10.66 2.40
C ASP A 29 -19.05 -11.54 3.09
N THR A 30 -19.19 -11.46 4.41
CA THR A 30 -20.18 -12.28 5.15
C THR A 30 -21.63 -11.94 4.79
N GLU A 31 -21.94 -10.69 4.46
CA GLU A 31 -23.31 -10.24 4.18
C GLU A 31 -23.70 -10.50 2.73
N LYS A 32 -22.84 -10.08 1.80
CA LYS A 32 -23.13 -10.10 0.36
C LYS A 32 -22.65 -11.38 -0.33
N GLN A 33 -21.80 -12.16 0.33
CA GLN A 33 -21.15 -13.33 -0.25
C GLN A 33 -20.38 -13.01 -1.55
N LEU A 34 -19.90 -11.77 -1.67
CA LEU A 34 -19.10 -11.30 -2.79
C LEU A 34 -17.61 -11.35 -2.45
N PRO A 35 -16.72 -11.51 -3.44
CA PRO A 35 -15.28 -11.49 -3.20
C PRO A 35 -14.79 -10.17 -2.59
N VAL A 36 -13.89 -10.26 -1.62
CA VAL A 36 -13.19 -9.10 -1.04
C VAL A 36 -11.85 -8.93 -1.73
N ALA A 37 -11.81 -7.97 -2.65
CA ALA A 37 -10.61 -7.63 -3.41
C ALA A 37 -9.56 -6.94 -2.55
N TYR A 38 -8.28 -7.23 -2.83
CA TYR A 38 -7.13 -6.52 -2.26
C TYR A 38 -7.04 -6.52 -0.72
N ALA A 39 -7.57 -7.54 -0.06
CA ALA A 39 -7.42 -7.74 1.37
C ALA A 39 -5.99 -8.18 1.69
N SER A 40 -5.42 -7.66 2.78
CA SER A 40 -4.10 -8.04 3.31
C SER A 40 -4.23 -9.30 4.17
N LEU A 41 -3.36 -10.28 3.96
CA LEU A 41 -3.33 -11.57 4.66
C LEU A 41 -1.88 -11.92 5.03
N GLY A 42 -1.62 -12.43 6.23
CA GLY A 42 -0.26 -12.79 6.63
C GLY A 42 -0.12 -13.09 8.12
N PHE A 43 1.01 -13.67 8.48
CA PHE A 43 1.37 -13.94 9.87
C PHE A 43 1.85 -12.66 10.54
N GLU A 44 1.36 -12.37 11.75
CA GLU A 44 1.74 -11.16 12.46
C GLU A 44 3.26 -11.12 12.71
N GLY A 45 3.92 -10.03 12.28
CA GLY A 45 5.35 -9.81 12.51
C GLY A 45 6.29 -10.69 11.66
N LEU A 46 5.78 -11.49 10.72
CA LEU A 46 6.60 -12.25 9.77
C LEU A 46 6.51 -11.66 8.35
N THR A 47 7.52 -11.95 7.55
CA THR A 47 7.67 -11.50 6.15
C THR A 47 7.11 -12.53 5.17
N HIS A 48 5.90 -13.02 5.43
CA HIS A 48 5.22 -14.05 4.64
C HIS A 48 3.76 -13.65 4.41
N GLY A 49 3.53 -12.39 4.07
CA GLY A 49 2.23 -11.84 3.75
C GLY A 49 1.89 -11.91 2.26
N THR A 50 0.63 -11.65 1.95
CA THR A 50 0.11 -11.57 0.59
C THR A 50 -1.11 -10.64 0.54
N ILE A 51 -1.60 -10.38 -0.67
CA ILE A 51 -2.80 -9.60 -0.92
C ILE A 51 -3.73 -10.41 -1.82
N SER A 52 -5.04 -10.40 -1.56
CA SER A 52 -6.02 -11.03 -2.45
C SER A 52 -6.16 -10.24 -3.76
N ASN A 53 -6.40 -10.93 -4.87
CA ASN A 53 -6.62 -10.29 -6.16
C ASN A 53 -8.03 -9.68 -6.28
N SER A 54 -8.39 -9.18 -7.45
CA SER A 54 -9.73 -8.63 -7.75
C SER A 54 -10.89 -9.60 -7.50
N ASP A 55 -10.63 -10.91 -7.61
CA ASP A 55 -11.61 -11.98 -7.40
C ASP A 55 -11.58 -12.50 -5.96
N GLY A 56 -10.93 -11.79 -5.04
CA GLY A 56 -10.76 -12.19 -3.64
C GLY A 56 -9.89 -13.43 -3.43
N LYS A 57 -9.23 -13.95 -4.46
CA LYS A 57 -8.35 -15.13 -4.37
C LYS A 57 -6.98 -14.72 -3.86
N PHE A 58 -6.37 -15.55 -3.03
CA PHE A 58 -5.04 -15.31 -2.51
C PHE A 58 -4.15 -16.55 -2.63
N LYS A 59 -2.84 -16.33 -2.57
CA LYS A 59 -1.82 -17.36 -2.37
C LYS A 59 -0.89 -16.89 -1.26
N LEU A 60 -0.98 -17.53 -0.10
CA LEU A 60 -0.21 -17.21 1.11
C LEU A 60 1.05 -18.11 1.17
N PRO A 61 2.27 -17.55 1.05
CA PRO A 61 3.49 -18.30 1.27
C PRO A 61 3.60 -18.81 2.71
N LEU A 62 4.08 -20.04 2.90
CA LEU A 62 4.25 -20.61 4.22
C LEU A 62 5.71 -20.53 4.67
N PRO A 63 5.99 -19.92 5.84
CA PRO A 63 7.32 -19.97 6.44
C PRO A 63 7.66 -21.40 6.88
N GLU A 64 8.95 -21.74 6.81
CA GLU A 64 9.44 -23.03 7.26
C GLU A 64 9.25 -23.19 8.78
N GLY A 65 8.77 -24.35 9.23
CA GLY A 65 8.60 -24.65 10.65
C GLY A 65 7.50 -23.88 11.37
N ILE A 66 6.53 -23.31 10.65
CA ILE A 66 5.42 -22.55 11.25
C ILE A 66 4.59 -23.42 12.22
N ASP A 67 4.24 -22.85 13.37
CA ASP A 67 3.35 -23.49 14.36
C ASP A 67 1.92 -23.60 13.80
N GLN A 68 1.28 -24.76 14.01
CA GLN A 68 -0.11 -25.01 13.65
C GLN A 68 -1.09 -24.02 14.30
N LYS A 69 -0.75 -23.51 15.49
CA LYS A 69 -1.54 -22.51 16.21
C LYS A 69 -1.12 -21.07 15.90
N ALA A 70 -0.18 -20.86 14.96
CA ALA A 70 0.20 -19.52 14.56
C ALA A 70 -1.02 -18.75 14.04
N LYS A 71 -1.15 -17.49 14.46
CA LYS A 71 -2.24 -16.62 14.04
C LYS A 71 -1.93 -15.97 12.70
N ILE A 72 -2.92 -15.97 11.84
CA ILE A 72 -2.93 -15.29 10.56
C ILE A 72 -3.93 -14.14 10.67
N GLN A 73 -3.46 -12.94 10.37
CA GLN A 73 -4.28 -11.73 10.38
C GLN A 73 -4.78 -11.44 8.97
N ILE A 74 -6.04 -11.01 8.89
CA ILE A 74 -6.69 -10.55 7.66
C ILE A 74 -7.24 -9.15 7.91
N SER A 75 -6.93 -8.22 7.01
CA SER A 75 -7.40 -6.84 7.12
C SER A 75 -7.72 -6.26 5.75
N CYS A 76 -8.86 -5.56 5.66
CA CYS A 76 -9.27 -4.82 4.48
C CYS A 76 -9.96 -3.52 4.92
N ILE A 77 -9.77 -2.44 4.16
CA ILE A 77 -10.44 -1.16 4.43
C ILE A 77 -11.95 -1.35 4.28
N GLY A 78 -12.70 -0.96 5.32
CA GLY A 78 -14.16 -1.15 5.36
C GLY A 78 -14.62 -2.49 5.94
N TYR A 79 -13.70 -3.32 6.41
CA TYR A 79 -13.99 -4.59 7.07
C TYR A 79 -13.36 -4.63 8.47
N GLU A 80 -13.93 -5.45 9.35
CA GLU A 80 -13.32 -5.77 10.63
C GLU A 80 -12.06 -6.63 10.42
N THR A 81 -11.02 -6.38 11.22
CA THR A 81 -9.83 -7.22 11.21
C THR A 81 -10.20 -8.59 11.77
N PHE A 82 -9.84 -9.64 11.04
CA PHE A 82 -10.12 -11.02 11.40
C PHE A 82 -8.81 -11.77 11.68
N GLU A 83 -8.84 -12.67 12.66
CA GLU A 83 -7.73 -13.57 12.98
C GLU A 83 -8.20 -15.01 12.89
N ILE A 84 -7.41 -15.85 12.23
CA ILE A 84 -7.64 -17.29 12.13
C ILE A 84 -6.33 -18.02 12.43
N SER A 85 -6.39 -19.21 13.03
CA SER A 85 -5.19 -20.03 13.21
C SER A 85 -4.80 -20.73 11.91
N PHE A 86 -3.51 -21.05 11.79
CA PHE A 86 -2.97 -21.70 10.59
C PHE A 86 -3.62 -23.05 10.31
N ASP A 87 -3.83 -23.89 11.32
CA ASP A 87 -4.52 -25.18 11.22
C ASP A 87 -5.96 -25.06 10.70
N GLN A 88 -6.70 -24.05 11.17
CA GLN A 88 -8.06 -23.75 10.69
C GLN A 88 -8.06 -23.33 9.22
N LEU A 89 -7.11 -22.48 8.81
CA LEU A 89 -6.99 -22.05 7.42
C LEU A 89 -6.61 -23.22 6.49
N GLN A 90 -5.82 -24.18 6.98
CA GLN A 90 -5.49 -25.39 6.22
C GLN A 90 -6.70 -26.28 5.99
N GLN A 91 -7.65 -26.32 6.92
CA GLN A 91 -8.88 -27.11 6.79
C GLN A 91 -9.90 -26.44 5.87
N ASN A 92 -10.02 -25.11 5.94
CA ASN A 92 -10.90 -24.33 5.09
C ASN A 92 -10.24 -23.02 4.67
N SER A 93 -9.88 -22.93 3.39
CA SER A 93 -9.22 -21.75 2.82
C SER A 93 -10.20 -20.67 2.35
N THR A 94 -11.49 -20.77 2.70
CA THR A 94 -12.47 -19.70 2.52
C THR A 94 -12.56 -18.85 3.78
N ILE A 95 -12.14 -17.59 3.68
CA ILE A 95 -12.17 -16.62 4.78
C ILE A 95 -13.37 -15.70 4.56
N GLN A 96 -14.15 -15.46 5.62
CA GLN A 96 -15.27 -14.53 5.56
C GLN A 96 -14.95 -13.28 6.39
N LEU A 97 -15.10 -12.10 5.79
CA LEU A 97 -14.88 -10.82 6.46
C LEU A 97 -16.20 -10.10 6.68
N GLN A 98 -16.36 -9.58 7.91
CA GLN A 98 -17.51 -8.77 8.28
C GLN A 98 -17.29 -7.31 7.90
N PRO A 99 -18.22 -6.68 7.15
CA PRO A 99 -18.18 -5.24 6.90
C PRO A 99 -18.16 -4.47 8.22
N SER A 100 -17.28 -3.48 8.30
CA SER A 100 -17.20 -2.63 9.48
C SER A 100 -18.27 -1.54 9.43
N ILE A 101 -19.21 -1.57 10.38
CA ILE A 101 -20.23 -0.54 10.57
C ILE A 101 -19.64 0.62 11.38
N THR A 102 -18.53 1.20 10.93
CA THR A 102 -18.03 2.41 11.59
C THR A 102 -18.86 3.60 11.12
N GLN A 103 -19.61 4.26 12.02
CA GLN A 103 -20.28 5.52 11.69
C GLN A 103 -19.24 6.55 11.24
N LEU A 104 -19.52 7.24 10.13
CA LEU A 104 -18.81 8.47 9.78
C LEU A 104 -18.90 9.40 10.99
N ASN A 105 -17.77 9.78 11.58
CA ASN A 105 -17.74 11.02 12.34
C ASN A 105 -18.20 12.09 11.35
N GLU A 106 -19.35 12.69 11.64
CA GLU A 106 -19.88 13.80 10.87
C GLU A 106 -18.73 14.77 10.64
N VAL A 107 -18.27 14.85 9.40
CA VAL A 107 -17.39 15.93 8.99
C VAL A 107 -18.24 17.16 9.21
N ALA A 108 -17.95 17.93 10.27
CA ALA A 108 -18.61 19.20 10.51
C ALA A 108 -18.73 19.91 9.17
N VAL A 109 -19.97 20.14 8.71
CA VAL A 109 -20.23 20.65 7.37
C VAL A 109 -19.62 22.04 7.29
N PHE A 110 -18.39 22.13 6.79
CA PHE A 110 -17.74 23.40 6.54
C PHE A 110 -18.47 24.04 5.38
N SER A 111 -19.34 25.00 5.70
CA SER A 111 -20.23 25.67 4.75
C SER A 111 -19.45 26.22 3.55
N LYS A 112 -19.78 25.74 2.35
CA LYS A 112 -19.41 26.38 1.08
C LYS A 112 -20.25 27.66 0.90
N ASN A 113 -20.01 28.68 1.70
CA ASN A 113 -20.63 29.99 1.50
C ASN A 113 -19.59 31.03 1.10
N LYS A 114 -19.55 31.30 -0.21
CA LYS A 114 -19.53 32.65 -0.79
C LYS A 114 -19.94 32.59 -2.26
N LYS A 115 -21.25 32.61 -2.50
CA LYS A 115 -21.80 33.18 -3.74
C LYS A 115 -21.40 34.66 -3.76
N GLY A 116 -20.80 35.13 -4.86
CA GLY A 116 -20.72 36.57 -5.15
C GLY A 116 -19.33 37.21 -5.25
N LYS A 117 -18.22 36.45 -5.37
CA LYS A 117 -16.93 37.03 -5.82
C LYS A 117 -16.35 36.18 -6.94
N LYS A 118 -15.88 36.83 -8.01
CA LYS A 118 -15.16 36.20 -9.14
C LYS A 118 -14.18 35.16 -8.59
N PRO A 119 -14.00 33.98 -9.23
CA PRO A 119 -13.17 32.92 -8.68
C PRO A 119 -11.72 33.40 -8.63
N ASN A 120 -11.31 33.99 -7.51
CA ASN A 120 -9.92 33.96 -7.11
C ASN A 120 -9.61 32.47 -7.02
N LYS A 121 -8.82 31.94 -7.95
CA LYS A 121 -8.29 30.57 -7.88
C LYS A 121 -7.72 30.40 -6.48
N ILE A 122 -8.42 29.69 -5.59
CA ILE A 122 -7.93 29.38 -4.26
C ILE A 122 -6.67 28.57 -4.50
N LYS A 123 -5.50 29.18 -4.25
CA LYS A 123 -4.22 28.53 -4.52
C LYS A 123 -4.08 27.35 -3.55
N SER A 124 -3.89 26.14 -4.07
CA SER A 124 -3.56 24.99 -3.26
C SER A 124 -2.24 25.22 -2.53
N LYS A 125 -2.16 24.71 -1.30
CA LYS A 125 -0.93 24.66 -0.54
C LYS A 125 -0.29 23.30 -0.75
N LYS A 126 0.97 23.29 -1.22
CA LYS A 126 1.76 22.07 -1.36
C LYS A 126 2.37 21.68 -0.02
N LEU A 127 2.08 20.47 0.45
CA LEU A 127 2.74 19.84 1.59
C LEU A 127 3.68 18.77 1.05
N GLY A 128 5.00 18.95 1.17
CA GLY A 128 5.98 17.96 0.68
C GLY A 128 7.03 18.55 -0.23
N LYS A 129 7.67 17.68 -1.03
CA LYS A 129 8.72 18.06 -1.97
C LYS A 129 8.19 17.93 -3.40
N SER A 130 8.21 19.05 -4.13
CA SER A 130 7.75 19.14 -5.52
C SER A 130 8.87 19.38 -6.53
N SER A 131 10.14 19.19 -6.13
CA SER A 131 11.31 19.38 -6.98
C SER A 131 12.18 18.13 -6.97
N THR A 132 12.63 17.75 -8.15
CA THR A 132 13.50 16.60 -8.40
C THR A 132 14.96 17.01 -8.61
N PHE A 133 15.38 18.22 -8.21
CA PHE A 133 16.74 18.70 -8.47
C PHE A 133 17.79 17.66 -8.01
N LEU A 134 18.50 17.06 -8.98
CA LEU A 134 19.43 15.93 -8.86
C LEU A 134 18.82 14.70 -8.16
N PRO A 135 18.02 13.86 -8.85
CA PRO A 135 17.36 12.70 -8.28
C PRO A 135 18.34 11.51 -8.17
N LEU A 136 19.42 11.70 -7.41
CA LEU A 136 20.50 10.71 -7.23
C LEU A 136 20.10 9.55 -6.30
N PHE A 137 18.91 9.61 -5.71
CA PHE A 137 18.43 8.61 -4.75
C PHE A 137 17.06 8.09 -5.17
N HIS A 138 16.84 6.81 -4.90
CA HIS A 138 15.61 6.11 -5.27
C HIS A 138 15.08 5.34 -4.06
N ALA A 139 13.78 5.46 -3.82
CA ALA A 139 13.04 4.60 -2.93
C ALA A 139 12.47 3.45 -3.75
N TYR A 140 13.20 2.34 -3.73
CA TYR A 140 12.86 1.12 -4.44
C TYR A 140 11.70 0.41 -3.75
N TYR A 141 10.68 0.02 -4.50
CA TYR A 141 9.67 -0.93 -4.00
C TYR A 141 10.09 -2.37 -4.27
N SER A 142 10.84 -2.61 -5.35
CA SER A 142 11.43 -3.89 -5.67
C SER A 142 12.83 -4.05 -5.05
N ILE A 143 13.11 -5.16 -4.38
CA ILE A 143 14.47 -5.49 -3.94
C ILE A 143 15.23 -6.14 -5.10
N TRP A 144 16.44 -5.64 -5.37
CA TRP A 144 17.37 -6.27 -6.31
C TRP A 144 17.88 -7.60 -5.74
N GLY A 145 17.74 -8.70 -6.48
CA GLY A 145 18.35 -9.99 -6.15
C GLY A 145 17.53 -10.91 -5.25
N GLU A 146 16.36 -10.47 -4.77
CA GLU A 146 15.37 -11.39 -4.21
C GLU A 146 14.63 -12.07 -5.37
N ASN A 147 14.63 -13.40 -5.37
CA ASN A 147 13.85 -14.21 -6.32
C ASN A 147 12.33 -14.14 -6.05
N ASP A 148 11.89 -13.32 -5.08
CA ASP A 148 10.48 -13.17 -4.78
C ASP A 148 9.81 -12.24 -5.80
N PRO A 149 8.94 -12.75 -6.70
CA PRO A 149 8.14 -11.92 -7.60
C PRO A 149 7.21 -10.95 -6.85
N ASN A 150 6.97 -11.19 -5.56
CA ASN A 150 5.84 -10.63 -4.85
C ASN A 150 6.20 -9.34 -4.12
N ASN A 151 6.00 -8.20 -4.79
CA ASN A 151 6.06 -6.89 -4.14
C ASN A 151 4.77 -6.54 -3.38
N LEU A 152 3.78 -7.44 -3.39
CA LEU A 152 2.50 -7.21 -2.74
C LEU A 152 2.68 -6.92 -1.25
N GLY A 153 1.94 -5.93 -0.75
CA GLY A 153 1.97 -5.56 0.66
C GLY A 153 3.00 -4.52 1.04
N ARG A 154 4.07 -4.37 0.25
CA ARG A 154 5.08 -3.33 0.43
C ARG A 154 4.43 -1.96 0.42
N GLU A 155 4.77 -1.16 1.42
CA GLU A 155 4.15 0.14 1.61
C GLU A 155 5.20 1.16 2.00
N LYS A 156 5.22 2.30 1.31
CA LYS A 156 6.15 3.40 1.60
C LYS A 156 5.41 4.73 1.59
N GLY A 157 5.82 5.65 2.46
CA GLY A 157 5.12 6.90 2.66
C GLY A 157 5.96 8.00 3.29
N MET A 158 5.38 9.19 3.39
CA MET A 158 5.98 10.36 4.04
C MET A 158 5.10 10.93 5.14
N ILE A 159 5.73 11.56 6.12
CA ILE A 159 5.06 12.27 7.20
C ILE A 159 5.01 13.77 6.88
N TYR A 160 3.81 14.34 6.93
CA TYR A 160 3.56 15.76 6.66
C TYR A 160 3.14 16.49 7.92
N PRO A 161 3.81 17.60 8.29
CA PRO A 161 3.33 18.46 9.36
C PRO A 161 2.07 19.23 8.92
N ILE A 162 1.03 19.16 9.74
CA ILE A 162 -0.27 19.80 9.47
C ILE A 162 -0.38 21.07 10.31
N LYS A 163 -0.37 22.23 9.64
CA LYS A 163 -0.37 23.55 10.28
C LYS A 163 -1.69 24.32 10.13
N SER A 164 -2.55 23.88 9.23
CA SER A 164 -3.76 24.60 8.83
C SER A 164 -4.83 23.60 8.39
N LEU A 165 -6.10 23.95 8.61
CA LEU A 165 -7.24 23.17 8.11
C LEU A 165 -7.25 23.20 6.58
N GLY A 166 -7.53 22.05 5.96
CA GLY A 166 -7.73 21.99 4.52
C GLY A 166 -8.15 20.62 4.00
N LYS A 167 -8.75 20.61 2.82
CA LYS A 167 -9.15 19.40 2.10
C LYS A 167 -8.05 18.98 1.14
N VAL A 168 -7.69 17.71 1.16
CA VAL A 168 -6.76 17.13 0.18
C VAL A 168 -7.40 17.15 -1.20
N ASN A 169 -6.67 17.66 -2.19
CA ASN A 169 -7.13 17.75 -3.57
C ASN A 169 -6.40 16.78 -4.50
N SER A 170 -5.10 16.56 -4.30
CA SER A 170 -4.35 15.58 -5.07
C SER A 170 -3.11 15.09 -4.33
N LEU A 171 -2.67 13.88 -4.70
CA LEU A 171 -1.36 13.37 -4.37
C LEU A 171 -0.49 13.43 -5.63
N ASN A 172 0.75 13.88 -5.46
CA ASN A 172 1.72 13.97 -6.55
C ASN A 172 3.00 13.28 -6.13
N PHE A 173 3.56 12.43 -7.00
CA PHE A 173 4.85 11.78 -6.74
C PHE A 173 5.62 11.53 -8.03
N HIS A 174 6.94 11.55 -7.93
CA HIS A 174 7.83 11.37 -9.07
C HIS A 174 8.34 9.93 -9.16
N ILE A 175 7.98 9.24 -10.24
CA ILE A 175 8.42 7.87 -10.55
C ILE A 175 9.74 7.96 -11.32
N SER A 176 10.81 7.40 -10.76
CA SER A 176 12.12 7.35 -11.43
C SER A 176 12.28 6.15 -12.35
N SER A 177 11.56 5.07 -12.09
CA SER A 177 11.61 3.88 -12.94
C SER A 177 10.38 3.02 -12.72
N ASN A 178 9.91 2.40 -13.81
CA ASN A 178 8.77 1.52 -13.86
C ASN A 178 8.97 0.55 -15.03
N ASN A 179 8.93 -0.76 -14.77
CA ASN A 179 9.00 -1.81 -15.80
C ASN A 179 7.74 -2.71 -15.81
N TYR A 180 6.66 -2.21 -15.21
CA TYR A 180 5.38 -2.90 -15.15
C TYR A 180 4.41 -2.30 -16.15
N ARG A 181 3.64 -3.17 -16.80
CA ARG A 181 2.51 -2.79 -17.66
C ARG A 181 1.42 -2.11 -16.83
N LEU A 182 1.18 -2.65 -15.63
CA LEU A 182 0.20 -2.17 -14.67
C LEU A 182 0.77 -2.33 -13.27
N ILE A 183 0.63 -1.30 -12.42
CA ILE A 183 0.76 -1.43 -10.98
C ILE A 183 -0.47 -0.82 -10.33
N LYS A 184 -1.13 -1.58 -9.46
CA LYS A 184 -2.22 -1.06 -8.63
C LYS A 184 -1.67 -0.69 -7.27
N PHE A 185 -1.90 0.55 -6.87
CA PHE A 185 -1.57 1.05 -5.55
C PHE A 185 -2.83 1.36 -4.74
N ARG A 186 -2.75 1.10 -3.44
CA ARG A 186 -3.67 1.62 -2.43
C ARG A 186 -3.04 2.82 -1.74
N LEU A 187 -3.73 3.97 -1.79
CA LEU A 187 -3.36 5.17 -1.06
C LEU A 187 -3.93 5.14 0.36
N LYS A 188 -3.08 5.40 1.35
CA LYS A 188 -3.45 5.44 2.76
C LYS A 188 -3.03 6.73 3.44
N PHE A 189 -3.93 7.29 4.24
CA PHE A 189 -3.64 8.40 5.16
C PHE A 189 -3.71 7.92 6.60
N TYR A 190 -2.71 8.25 7.40
CA TYR A 190 -2.56 7.78 8.78
C TYR A 190 -2.43 8.92 9.79
N THR A 191 -2.98 8.73 10.98
CA THR A 191 -2.50 9.42 12.18
C THR A 191 -1.06 9.01 12.48
N ILE A 192 -0.29 9.93 13.06
CA ILE A 192 1.10 9.68 13.46
C ILE A 192 1.23 9.80 14.97
N GLU A 193 1.59 8.69 15.62
CA GLU A 193 1.84 8.62 17.06
C GLU A 193 3.26 8.12 17.32
N LYS A 194 3.95 8.75 18.27
CA LYS A 194 5.36 8.43 18.59
C LYS A 194 6.26 8.32 17.34
N GLY A 195 5.95 9.10 16.30
CA GLY A 195 6.69 9.16 15.03
C GLY A 195 6.37 8.06 14.01
N LYS A 196 5.35 7.22 14.24
CA LYS A 196 4.97 6.11 13.36
C LYS A 196 3.50 6.20 12.92
N PRO A 197 3.14 5.68 11.74
CA PRO A 197 1.74 5.53 11.33
C PRO A 197 0.97 4.58 12.27
N THR A 198 -0.26 4.94 12.64
CA THR A 198 -1.14 4.11 13.47
C THR A 198 -2.50 3.88 12.82
N THR A 199 -3.40 4.86 12.88
CA THR A 199 -4.82 4.70 12.50
C THR A 199 -5.10 5.32 11.13
N LEU A 200 -5.89 4.66 10.30
CA LEU A 200 -6.34 5.22 9.02
C LEU A 200 -7.27 6.42 9.22
N LEU A 201 -7.13 7.43 8.36
CA LEU A 201 -7.94 8.66 8.37
C LEU A 201 -9.11 8.63 7.39
N HIS A 202 -9.27 7.55 6.63
CA HIS A 202 -10.37 7.35 5.69
C HIS A 202 -10.88 5.91 5.79
N GLN A 203 -12.17 5.74 5.50
CA GLN A 203 -12.85 4.45 5.54
C GLN A 203 -13.16 3.88 4.15
N LYS A 204 -13.03 4.69 3.10
CA LYS A 204 -13.16 4.24 1.71
C LYS A 204 -11.80 3.86 1.16
N ASP A 205 -11.74 2.75 0.44
CA ASP A 205 -10.52 2.35 -0.24
C ASP A 205 -10.20 3.34 -1.38
N ILE A 206 -8.91 3.63 -1.58
CA ILE A 206 -8.42 4.56 -2.59
C ILE A 206 -7.42 3.80 -3.45
N LEU A 207 -7.94 3.09 -4.43
CA LEU A 207 -7.17 2.29 -5.38
C LEU A 207 -6.99 3.08 -6.68
N PHE A 208 -5.80 3.01 -7.25
CA PHE A 208 -5.51 3.60 -8.55
C PHE A 208 -4.43 2.79 -9.28
N ASP A 209 -4.46 2.91 -10.60
CA ASP A 209 -3.57 2.21 -11.50
C ASP A 209 -2.49 3.13 -12.05
N LEU A 210 -1.29 2.58 -12.16
CA LEU A 210 -0.18 3.13 -12.94
C LEU A 210 0.02 2.24 -14.15
N GLU A 211 -0.27 2.79 -15.32
CA GLU A 211 -0.24 2.06 -16.60
C GLU A 211 1.02 2.38 -17.40
N ASP A 212 1.29 1.51 -18.38
CA ASP A 212 2.20 1.74 -19.50
C ASP A 212 3.62 2.20 -19.12
N SER A 213 4.18 1.62 -18.06
CA SER A 213 5.53 1.94 -17.58
C SER A 213 5.75 3.45 -17.36
N PHE A 214 4.70 4.17 -16.92
CA PHE A 214 4.74 5.62 -16.72
C PHE A 214 5.94 6.08 -15.87
N LEU A 215 6.59 7.15 -16.33
CA LEU A 215 7.73 7.81 -15.67
C LEU A 215 7.46 9.31 -15.46
N GLY A 216 8.09 9.88 -14.45
CA GLY A 216 7.96 11.31 -14.15
C GLY A 216 6.93 11.60 -13.07
N TRP A 217 6.38 12.82 -13.07
CA TRP A 217 5.40 13.24 -12.07
C TRP A 217 4.02 12.67 -12.39
N TYR A 218 3.55 11.77 -11.54
CA TYR A 218 2.18 11.29 -11.54
C TYR A 218 1.35 12.12 -10.57
N GLN A 219 0.14 12.50 -11.00
CA GLN A 219 -0.83 13.23 -10.18
C GLN A 219 -2.11 12.40 -10.07
N LEU A 220 -2.46 12.01 -8.85
CA LEU A 220 -3.72 11.37 -8.52
C LEU A 220 -4.71 12.44 -8.04
N ASP A 221 -5.83 12.61 -8.75
CA ASP A 221 -6.93 13.46 -8.29
C ASP A 221 -7.64 12.81 -7.10
N LEU A 222 -7.80 13.59 -6.03
CA LEU A 222 -8.46 13.19 -4.81
C LEU A 222 -9.66 14.10 -4.47
N SER A 223 -10.06 14.98 -5.39
CA SER A 223 -11.13 15.96 -5.18
C SER A 223 -12.48 15.32 -4.78
N ALA A 224 -12.75 14.11 -5.26
CA ALA A 224 -13.92 13.30 -4.95
C ALA A 224 -13.90 12.67 -3.54
N TYR A 225 -12.75 12.64 -2.87
CA TYR A 225 -12.59 12.07 -1.53
C TYR A 225 -12.62 13.18 -0.47
N ASP A 226 -13.35 12.96 0.63
CA ASP A 226 -13.46 13.93 1.73
C ASP A 226 -12.37 13.73 2.78
N ILE A 227 -11.11 13.84 2.35
CA ILE A 227 -9.95 13.75 3.25
C ILE A 227 -9.62 15.14 3.78
N ILE A 228 -9.92 15.38 5.05
CA ILE A 228 -9.67 16.66 5.72
C ILE A 228 -8.47 16.55 6.65
N LEU A 229 -7.52 17.47 6.49
CA LEU A 229 -6.36 17.62 7.36
C LEU A 229 -6.63 18.74 8.36
N GLN A 230 -6.43 18.46 9.65
CA GLN A 230 -6.72 19.38 10.75
C GLN A 230 -5.46 19.65 11.57
N PRO A 231 -5.24 20.88 12.08
CA PRO A 231 -4.08 21.19 12.94
C PRO A 231 -3.98 20.31 14.20
N SER A 232 -5.11 19.83 14.73
CA SER A 232 -5.17 18.90 15.86
C SER A 232 -4.41 17.59 15.62
N GLN A 233 -4.32 17.13 14.36
CA GLN A 233 -3.56 15.94 13.98
C GLN A 233 -2.06 16.14 14.14
N LYS A 234 -1.56 17.38 14.07
CA LYS A 234 -0.14 17.80 14.08
C LYS A 234 0.70 17.24 12.92
N LYS A 235 0.62 15.94 12.64
CA LYS A 235 1.31 15.20 11.59
C LYS A 235 0.39 14.14 11.00
N VAL A 236 0.50 13.94 9.69
CA VAL A 236 -0.23 12.89 8.95
C VAL A 236 0.75 12.10 8.10
N GLY A 237 0.64 10.77 8.12
CA GLY A 237 1.37 9.89 7.21
C GLY A 237 0.58 9.69 5.93
N VAL A 238 1.23 9.72 4.77
CA VAL A 238 0.62 9.39 3.48
C VAL A 238 1.48 8.35 2.79
N ALA A 239 0.89 7.22 2.45
CA ALA A 239 1.60 6.05 1.95
C ALA A 239 0.92 5.39 0.75
N LEU A 240 1.73 4.73 -0.06
CA LEU A 240 1.32 3.92 -1.20
C LEU A 240 1.68 2.47 -0.91
N GLN A 241 0.67 1.61 -0.82
CA GLN A 241 0.80 0.16 -0.68
C GLN A 241 0.63 -0.52 -2.04
N TRP A 242 1.57 -1.36 -2.44
CA TRP A 242 1.47 -2.16 -3.65
C TRP A 242 0.44 -3.28 -3.45
N VAL A 243 -0.62 -3.34 -4.27
CA VAL A 243 -1.69 -4.32 -4.12
C VAL A 243 -1.89 -5.24 -5.30
N ASP A 244 -1.41 -4.87 -6.49
CA ASP A 244 -1.44 -5.71 -7.68
C ASP A 244 -0.41 -5.23 -8.70
N SER A 245 0.00 -6.09 -9.63
CA SER A 245 0.81 -5.67 -10.77
C SER A 245 0.86 -6.69 -11.90
N GLU A 246 1.00 -6.17 -13.11
CA GLU A 246 1.28 -6.95 -14.31
C GLU A 246 2.59 -6.50 -14.95
N GLN A 247 3.43 -7.46 -15.31
CA GLN A 247 4.75 -7.19 -15.90
C GLN A 247 4.62 -6.81 -17.37
N GLN A 248 5.47 -5.91 -17.84
CA GLN A 248 5.55 -5.59 -19.27
C GLN A 248 6.39 -6.60 -20.04
N ASN A 249 7.49 -7.08 -19.43
CA ASN A 249 8.44 -8.05 -20.02
C ASN A 249 8.98 -8.98 -18.92
N GLU A 250 9.32 -10.23 -19.25
CA GLU A 250 9.73 -11.27 -18.29
C GLU A 250 11.04 -10.99 -17.51
N GLY A 251 11.83 -9.96 -17.91
CA GLY A 251 13.21 -9.80 -17.43
C GLY A 251 13.50 -8.68 -16.42
N ARG A 252 12.62 -7.69 -16.21
CA ARG A 252 12.90 -6.55 -15.29
C ARG A 252 11.69 -6.23 -14.41
N ARG A 253 11.81 -6.50 -13.11
CA ARG A 253 10.76 -6.29 -12.10
C ARG A 253 11.10 -5.11 -11.21
N PHE A 254 11.14 -3.93 -11.80
CA PHE A 254 11.71 -2.77 -11.14
C PHE A 254 10.76 -1.59 -11.09
N PHE A 255 10.55 -1.05 -9.89
CA PHE A 255 9.78 0.17 -9.68
C PHE A 255 10.39 1.00 -8.55
N SER A 256 10.50 2.32 -8.77
CA SER A 256 11.04 3.23 -7.78
C SER A 256 10.43 4.62 -7.85
N ILE A 257 10.27 5.23 -6.67
CA ILE A 257 9.94 6.64 -6.52
C ILE A 257 11.24 7.40 -6.26
N SER A 258 11.42 8.55 -6.89
CA SER A 258 12.61 9.37 -6.66
C SER A 258 12.65 9.91 -5.24
N ALA A 259 13.85 9.96 -4.67
CA ALA A 259 14.09 10.42 -3.32
C ALA A 259 15.22 11.46 -3.29
N ALA A 260 15.38 12.09 -2.13
CA ALA A 260 16.45 13.03 -1.84
C ALA A 260 16.95 12.85 -0.40
N ILE A 261 18.23 13.17 -0.19
CA ILE A 261 18.80 13.29 1.17
C ILE A 261 18.03 14.39 1.93
N GLY A 262 17.78 14.14 3.21
CA GLY A 262 17.13 15.12 4.10
C GLY A 262 17.17 14.67 5.55
N THR A 263 17.13 15.63 6.48
CA THR A 263 17.35 15.38 7.91
C THR A 263 16.08 15.19 8.74
N SER A 264 14.89 15.65 8.31
CA SER A 264 13.61 15.45 9.02
C SER A 264 12.35 16.01 8.28
N PRO A 265 11.13 15.51 8.61
CA PRO A 265 10.87 14.13 9.01
C PRO A 265 11.09 13.21 7.81
N GLY A 266 11.53 12.00 8.11
CA GLY A 266 11.90 10.97 7.15
C GLY A 266 10.72 10.39 6.37
N TYR A 267 11.02 9.43 5.49
CA TYR A 267 10.02 8.53 4.94
C TYR A 267 9.92 7.27 5.80
N PHE A 268 8.78 6.60 5.74
CA PHE A 268 8.53 5.36 6.44
C PHE A 268 8.16 4.27 5.46
N PHE A 269 8.39 3.02 5.84
CA PHE A 269 7.99 1.88 5.03
C PHE A 269 7.86 0.60 5.84
N LYS A 270 7.22 -0.38 5.23
CA LYS A 270 7.24 -1.80 5.55
C LYS A 270 7.49 -2.58 4.26
N GLU A 271 8.22 -3.68 4.35
CA GLU A 271 8.49 -4.56 3.20
C GLU A 271 7.42 -5.67 3.06
N ASP A 272 6.50 -5.78 4.01
CA ASP A 272 5.37 -6.71 3.95
C ASP A 272 4.12 -6.15 4.68
N VAL A 273 2.95 -6.76 4.52
CA VAL A 273 1.64 -6.29 5.03
C VAL A 273 1.60 -6.10 6.55
N PHE A 274 2.21 -6.99 7.33
CA PHE A 274 2.13 -6.98 8.81
C PHE A 274 3.49 -6.83 9.50
N GLU A 275 4.48 -6.29 8.80
CA GLU A 275 5.75 -5.88 9.39
C GLU A 275 5.62 -4.60 10.23
N LYS A 276 6.59 -4.42 11.14
CA LYS A 276 6.74 -3.19 11.91
C LYS A 276 7.25 -2.06 11.02
N TRP A 277 6.70 -0.86 11.21
CA TRP A 277 7.17 0.35 10.52
C TRP A 277 8.66 0.64 10.76
N ILE A 278 9.39 0.80 9.66
CA ILE A 278 10.76 1.29 9.62
C ILE A 278 10.73 2.77 9.24
N ILE A 279 11.44 3.60 10.01
CA ILE A 279 11.58 5.05 9.75
C ILE A 279 13.01 5.32 9.28
N LYS A 280 13.17 5.97 8.12
CA LYS A 280 14.48 6.37 7.58
C LYS A 280 14.54 7.87 7.29
N LYS A 281 15.71 8.47 7.50
CA LYS A 281 15.99 9.84 7.05
C LYS A 281 15.95 9.91 5.52
N GLY A 282 15.56 11.06 4.99
CA GLY A 282 15.35 11.28 3.56
C GLY A 282 13.94 11.77 3.25
N LYS A 283 13.71 12.18 2.00
CA LYS A 283 12.41 12.62 1.51
C LYS A 283 12.12 11.95 0.18
N LEU A 284 10.92 11.41 0.02
CA LEU A 284 10.39 11.07 -1.30
C LEU A 284 10.06 12.36 -2.04
N ASN A 285 10.25 12.38 -3.36
CA ASN A 285 9.73 13.44 -4.22
C ASN A 285 8.23 13.22 -4.39
N MET A 286 7.51 13.55 -3.32
CA MET A 286 6.08 13.37 -3.16
C MET A 286 5.52 14.57 -2.40
N TYR A 287 4.36 15.04 -2.81
CA TYR A 287 3.65 16.13 -2.14
C TYR A 287 2.13 16.00 -2.30
N VAL A 288 1.42 16.58 -1.36
CA VAL A 288 -0.04 16.65 -1.34
C VAL A 288 -0.46 18.09 -1.59
N ASP A 289 -1.37 18.31 -2.55
CA ASP A 289 -2.05 19.59 -2.71
C ASP A 289 -3.24 19.65 -1.76
N VAL A 290 -3.28 20.71 -0.95
CA VAL A 290 -4.33 20.94 0.04
C VAL A 290 -5.01 22.26 -0.25
N LEU A 291 -6.33 22.22 -0.43
CA LEU A 291 -7.16 23.41 -0.52
C LEU A 291 -7.43 23.93 0.90
N PRO A 292 -7.00 25.17 1.22
CA PRO A 292 -7.31 25.77 2.51
C PRO A 292 -8.82 25.81 2.74
N MET A 293 -9.25 25.50 3.96
CA MET A 293 -10.63 25.66 4.40
C MET A 293 -10.66 26.66 5.54
N ASP A 294 -11.64 27.56 5.51
CA ASP A 294 -11.88 28.46 6.63
C ASP A 294 -12.55 27.64 7.75
N ALA A 295 -11.94 27.61 8.93
CA ALA A 295 -12.64 27.16 10.13
C ALA A 295 -13.72 28.21 10.40
N SER A 296 -15.00 27.86 10.21
CA SER A 296 -16.08 28.71 10.71
C SER A 296 -15.89 28.87 12.22
N ARG A 297 -15.73 30.13 12.63
CA ARG A 297 -15.58 30.56 14.02
C ARG A 297 -16.75 30.12 14.88
#